data_AF-A0A6P5QUU4-F1
#
_entry.id   AF-A0A6P5QUU4-F1
#
_cell.length_a   1.000
_cell.length_b   1.000
_cell.length_c   1.000
_cell.angle_alpha   90.00
_cell.angle_beta   90.00
_cell.angle_gamma   90.00
#
_symmetry.space_group_name_H-M   'P 1'
#
loop_
_entity.id
_entity.type
_entity.pdbx_description
1 polymer ?
#
loop_
_entity_poly.entity_id
_entity_poly.type
_entity_poly.pdbx_seq_one_letter_code
_entity_poly.pdbx_strand_id
1 'polypeptide(L)'
;MACLLYTQLFLLTTLTLFLNLSLYPVLSQIAGDTEESSMEEEGAQEALNGAVFQYNEKRSDLYVSRVVEVKSVRKRTKSGKTFFFDVILGKTTCMKNQIDLTNCPLNEQTDKQERESCSFEVLLPSWADYIILMDFNCDGY
;
A
#
# COMPACT_ATOMS: atom_id res chain seq x y z
N MET A 1 -22.74 54.42 -8.69
CA MET A 1 -23.13 53.14 -9.34
C MET A 1 -21.92 52.22 -9.53
N ALA A 2 -20.84 52.62 -10.23
CA ALA A 2 -19.65 51.78 -10.45
C ALA A 2 -18.87 51.39 -9.17
N CYS A 3 -18.80 52.27 -8.17
CA CYS A 3 -18.10 52.01 -6.91
C CYS A 3 -18.73 50.85 -6.10
N LEU A 4 -20.06 50.75 -6.09
CA LEU A 4 -20.79 49.66 -5.42
C LEU A 4 -20.54 48.30 -6.09
N LEU A 5 -20.42 48.29 -7.42
CA LEU A 5 -20.09 47.07 -8.17
C LEU A 5 -18.64 46.63 -7.90
N TYR A 6 -17.72 47.59 -7.76
CA TYR A 6 -16.32 47.31 -7.46
C TYR A 6 -16.15 46.75 -6.04
N THR A 7 -16.82 47.33 -5.04
CA THR A 7 -16.78 46.81 -3.67
C THR A 7 -17.40 45.41 -3.57
N GLN A 8 -18.51 45.15 -4.27
CA GLN A 8 -19.09 43.81 -4.33
C GLN A 8 -18.14 42.80 -4.98
N LEU A 9 -17.46 43.17 -6.07
CA LEU A 9 -16.52 42.28 -6.75
C LEU A 9 -15.32 41.92 -5.84
N PHE A 10 -14.77 42.89 -5.11
CA PHE A 10 -13.69 42.64 -4.14
C PHE A 10 -14.15 41.79 -2.95
N LEU A 11 -15.38 41.96 -2.48
CA LEU A 11 -15.93 41.16 -1.39
C LEU A 11 -16.11 39.70 -1.80
N LEU A 12 -16.57 39.47 -3.03
CA LEU A 12 -16.74 38.13 -3.59
C LEU A 12 -15.40 37.41 -3.80
N THR A 13 -14.37 38.09 -4.32
CA THR A 13 -13.05 37.47 -4.56
C THR A 13 -12.31 37.15 -3.26
N THR A 14 -12.44 37.99 -2.24
CA THR A 14 -11.87 37.70 -0.92
C THR A 14 -12.58 36.52 -0.26
N LEU A 15 -13.93 36.46 -0.32
CA LEU A 15 -14.70 35.34 0.22
C LEU A 15 -14.34 34.01 -0.45
N THR A 16 -14.16 33.97 -1.78
CA THR A 16 -13.76 32.75 -2.49
C THR A 16 -12.33 32.32 -2.16
N LEU A 17 -11.42 33.27 -1.93
CA LEU A 17 -10.04 32.98 -1.48
C LEU A 17 -10.02 32.39 -0.07
N PHE A 18 -10.80 32.95 0.87
CA PHE A 18 -10.96 32.42 2.23
C PHE A 18 -11.63 31.04 2.27
N LEU A 19 -12.65 30.81 1.43
CA LEU A 19 -13.30 29.50 1.31
C LEU A 19 -12.33 28.46 0.72
N ASN A 20 -11.54 28.81 -0.29
CA ASN A 20 -10.51 27.90 -0.81
C ASN A 20 -9.47 27.58 0.26
N LEU A 21 -8.90 28.59 0.93
CA LEU A 21 -7.86 28.41 1.94
C LEU A 21 -8.32 27.58 3.16
N SER A 22 -9.61 27.66 3.53
CA SER A 22 -10.20 26.87 4.62
C SER A 22 -10.60 25.44 4.21
N LEU A 23 -10.82 25.15 2.92
CA LEU A 23 -11.06 23.78 2.44
C LEU A 23 -9.77 22.98 2.23
N TYR A 24 -8.63 23.62 1.96
CA TYR A 24 -7.33 22.93 1.81
C TYR A 24 -6.95 22.03 3.00
N PRO A 25 -7.05 22.46 4.27
CA PRO A 25 -6.68 21.60 5.41
C PRO A 25 -7.69 20.48 5.70
N VAL A 26 -8.94 20.59 5.21
CA VAL A 26 -9.99 19.58 5.47
C VAL A 26 -9.83 18.36 4.56
N LEU A 27 -9.37 18.53 3.32
CA LEU A 27 -9.10 17.38 2.44
C LEU A 27 -7.91 16.51 2.92
N SER A 28 -6.93 17.12 3.58
CA SER A 28 -5.73 16.42 4.06
C SER A 28 -5.99 15.52 5.29
N GLN A 29 -7.12 15.69 5.99
CA GLN A 29 -7.44 14.97 7.23
C GLN A 29 -8.29 13.70 7.03
N ILE A 30 -8.72 13.41 5.80
CA ILE A 30 -9.50 12.21 5.47
C ILE A 30 -8.57 11.01 5.16
N ALA A 31 -7.28 11.26 4.91
CA ALA A 31 -6.26 10.22 4.95
C ALA A 31 -5.89 9.96 6.41
N GLY A 32 -6.44 8.89 6.99
CA GLY A 32 -6.10 8.49 8.37
C GLY A 32 -4.60 8.30 8.51
N ASP A 33 -3.97 9.18 9.30
CA ASP A 33 -2.58 9.23 9.78
C ASP A 33 -1.72 8.02 9.41
N THR A 34 -1.35 7.96 8.12
CA THR A 34 -0.49 6.93 7.57
C THR A 34 0.89 7.56 7.43
N GLU A 35 1.83 7.07 8.22
CA GLU A 35 3.18 7.60 8.33
C GLU A 35 4.15 6.78 7.46
N GLU A 36 5.21 7.40 6.95
CA GLU A 36 6.32 6.67 6.35
C GLU A 36 6.98 5.75 7.38
N SER A 37 7.44 4.59 6.92
CA SER A 37 8.11 3.60 7.73
C SER A 37 9.16 2.87 6.89
N SER A 38 9.68 1.76 7.38
CA SER A 38 10.72 0.99 6.70
C SER A 38 10.65 -0.48 7.08
N MET A 39 11.46 -1.31 6.41
CA MET A 39 11.51 -2.75 6.69
C MET A 39 12.17 -3.07 8.04
N GLU A 40 12.89 -2.13 8.64
CA GLU A 40 13.50 -2.24 9.97
C GLU A 40 12.50 -2.03 11.11
N GLU A 41 11.30 -1.51 10.83
CA GLU A 41 10.24 -1.37 11.83
C GLU A 41 9.84 -2.76 12.36
N GLU A 42 9.70 -2.86 13.68
CA GLU A 42 9.31 -4.10 14.34
C GLU A 42 8.02 -4.67 13.73
N GLY A 43 8.08 -5.94 13.31
CA GLY A 43 6.98 -6.66 12.67
C GLY A 43 6.83 -6.42 11.17
N ALA A 44 7.52 -5.46 10.54
CA ALA A 44 7.36 -5.18 9.11
C ALA A 44 7.76 -6.38 8.23
N GLN A 45 8.90 -7.01 8.53
CA GLN A 45 9.36 -8.19 7.79
C GLN A 45 8.40 -9.38 7.93
N GLU A 46 7.91 -9.64 9.14
CA GLU A 46 6.93 -10.70 9.40
C GLU A 46 5.60 -10.42 8.68
N ALA A 47 5.14 -9.17 8.72
CA ALA A 47 3.94 -8.71 8.03
C ALA A 47 4.02 -8.97 6.54
N LEU A 48 5.13 -8.54 5.90
CA LEU A 48 5.31 -8.70 4.46
C LEU A 48 5.41 -10.18 4.07
N ASN A 49 6.16 -10.98 4.82
CA ASN A 49 6.28 -12.41 4.55
C ASN A 49 4.93 -13.13 4.66
N GLY A 50 4.16 -12.84 5.71
CA GLY A 50 2.82 -13.41 5.88
C GLY A 50 1.84 -12.90 4.84
N ALA A 51 1.94 -11.63 4.42
CA ALA A 51 1.12 -11.07 3.35
C ALA A 51 1.37 -11.79 2.02
N VAL A 52 2.63 -12.01 1.66
CA VAL A 52 3.01 -12.73 0.44
C VAL A 52 2.57 -14.19 0.50
N PHE A 53 2.65 -14.83 1.67
CA PHE A 53 2.10 -16.17 1.88
C PHE A 53 0.58 -16.20 1.63
N GLN A 54 -0.19 -15.31 2.27
CA GLN A 54 -1.64 -15.24 2.09
C GLN A 54 -2.04 -14.82 0.66
N TYR A 55 -1.27 -13.94 0.01
CA TYR A 55 -1.45 -13.59 -1.40
C TYR A 55 -1.32 -14.83 -2.28
N ASN A 56 -0.27 -15.63 -2.09
CA ASN A 56 -0.06 -16.86 -2.86
C ASN A 56 -1.19 -17.86 -2.65
N GLU A 57 -1.67 -18.05 -1.42
CA GLU A 57 -2.82 -18.93 -1.13
C GLU A 57 -4.11 -18.43 -1.80
N LYS A 58 -4.36 -17.11 -1.82
CA LYS A 58 -5.56 -16.52 -2.41
C LYS A 58 -5.55 -16.51 -3.95
N ARG A 59 -4.37 -16.50 -4.59
CA ARG A 59 -4.22 -16.51 -6.06
C ARG A 59 -4.36 -17.92 -6.62
N SER A 60 -4.87 -18.06 -7.84
CA SER A 60 -5.00 -19.35 -8.54
C SER A 60 -3.74 -19.79 -9.30
N ASP A 61 -2.67 -18.98 -9.28
CA ASP A 61 -1.43 -19.23 -10.01
C ASP A 61 -0.77 -20.56 -9.59
N LEU A 62 -0.22 -21.31 -10.54
CA LEU A 62 0.42 -22.62 -10.28
C LEU A 62 1.72 -22.50 -9.47
N TYR A 63 2.46 -21.42 -9.70
CA TYR A 63 3.75 -21.18 -9.07
C TYR A 63 3.66 -20.03 -8.07
N VAL A 64 4.49 -20.09 -7.04
CA VAL A 64 4.52 -19.05 -6.01
C VAL A 64 5.28 -17.82 -6.49
N SER A 65 4.83 -16.66 -6.05
CA SER A 65 5.51 -15.38 -6.22
C SER A 65 6.28 -15.01 -4.95
N ARG A 66 7.41 -14.33 -5.11
CA ARG A 66 8.20 -13.77 -4.01
C ARG A 66 8.46 -12.28 -4.22
N VAL A 67 8.79 -11.58 -3.14
CA VAL A 67 9.20 -10.17 -3.23
C VAL A 67 10.54 -10.07 -3.96
N VAL A 68 10.58 -9.26 -5.00
CA VAL A 68 11.79 -8.86 -5.72
C VAL A 68 12.31 -7.55 -5.15
N GLU A 69 11.41 -6.61 -4.86
CA GLU A 69 11.74 -5.28 -4.39
C GLU A 69 10.63 -4.73 -3.49
N VAL A 70 11.02 -4.02 -2.43
CA VAL A 70 10.09 -3.22 -1.62
C VAL A 70 10.26 -1.77 -2.05
N LYS A 71 9.20 -1.17 -2.59
CA LYS A 71 9.17 0.21 -3.07
C LYS A 71 8.87 1.20 -1.94
N SER A 72 7.91 0.87 -1.09
CA SER A 72 7.52 1.72 0.03
C SER A 72 7.01 0.87 1.19
N VAL A 73 7.23 1.39 2.40
CA VAL A 73 6.61 0.88 3.63
C VAL A 73 5.98 2.07 4.33
N ARG A 74 4.70 1.95 4.66
CA ARG A 74 3.98 2.93 5.48
C ARG A 74 3.27 2.21 6.62
N LYS A 75 2.97 2.92 7.70
CA LYS A 75 2.26 2.36 8.84
C LYS A 75 1.14 3.26 9.33
N ARG A 76 0.13 2.66 9.95
CA ARG A 76 -0.94 3.32 10.68
C ARG A 76 -1.14 2.59 12.01
N THR A 77 -1.17 3.32 13.12
CA THR A 77 -1.22 2.74 14.48
C THR A 77 -2.59 2.83 15.14
N LYS A 78 -3.57 3.48 14.50
CA LYS A 78 -4.91 3.68 15.05
C LYS A 78 -5.67 2.34 15.12
N SER A 79 -5.87 1.82 16.34
CA SER A 79 -6.59 0.57 16.66
C SER A 79 -5.87 -0.73 16.28
N GLY A 80 -4.54 -0.71 16.22
CA GLY A 80 -3.70 -1.83 15.82
C GLY A 80 -2.57 -1.36 14.90
N LYS A 81 -1.55 -2.19 14.67
CA LYS A 81 -0.45 -1.84 13.77
C LYS A 81 -0.80 -2.34 12.36
N THR A 82 -1.18 -1.43 11.47
CA THR A 82 -1.38 -1.73 10.05
C THR A 82 -0.16 -1.28 9.26
N PHE A 83 0.41 -2.17 8.47
CA PHE A 83 1.41 -1.85 7.46
C PHE A 83 0.78 -1.75 6.07
N PHE A 84 1.31 -0.84 5.27
CA PHE A 84 1.04 -0.73 3.86
C PHE A 84 2.34 -0.93 3.10
N PHE A 85 2.40 -1.93 2.25
CA PHE A 85 3.58 -2.24 1.44
C PHE A 85 3.27 -2.01 -0.02
N ASP A 86 4.15 -1.29 -0.71
CA ASP A 86 4.20 -1.29 -2.16
C ASP A 86 5.42 -2.11 -2.58
N VAL A 87 5.22 -3.18 -3.34
CA VAL A 87 6.26 -4.16 -3.68
C VAL A 87 6.21 -4.56 -5.14
N ILE A 88 7.33 -5.03 -5.65
CA ILE A 88 7.40 -5.79 -6.90
C ILE A 88 7.48 -7.26 -6.55
N LEU A 89 6.49 -8.02 -6.98
CA LEU A 89 6.53 -9.48 -6.92
C LEU A 89 7.18 -10.03 -8.19
N GLY A 90 7.80 -11.19 -8.07
CA GLY A 90 8.32 -11.95 -9.19
C GLY A 90 7.96 -13.41 -9.05
N LYS A 91 7.53 -14.00 -10.15
CA LYS A 91 7.22 -15.43 -10.23
C LYS A 91 8.46 -16.28 -10.05
N THR A 92 8.32 -17.34 -9.26
CA THR A 92 9.37 -18.33 -9.04
C THR A 92 9.16 -19.57 -9.91
N THR A 93 10.14 -20.46 -9.88
CA THR A 93 10.03 -21.80 -10.48
C THR A 93 9.35 -22.82 -9.56
N CYS A 94 9.03 -22.45 -8.32
CA CYS A 94 8.39 -23.34 -7.37
C CYS A 94 6.88 -23.41 -7.55
N MET A 95 6.34 -24.63 -7.55
CA MET A 95 4.90 -24.88 -7.54
C MET A 95 4.35 -24.82 -6.12
N LYS A 96 3.11 -24.34 -5.96
CA LYS A 96 2.44 -24.23 -4.64
C LYS A 96 2.34 -25.54 -3.87
N ASN A 97 2.28 -26.67 -4.57
CA ASN A 97 2.15 -28.00 -3.98
C ASN A 97 3.49 -28.66 -3.61
N GLN A 98 4.62 -27.98 -3.78
CA GLN A 98 5.91 -28.51 -3.37
C GLN A 98 6.03 -28.49 -1.84
N ILE A 99 6.67 -29.53 -1.30
CA ILE A 99 6.83 -29.72 0.16
C ILE A 99 7.78 -28.69 0.76
N ASP A 100 8.81 -28.29 0.00
CA ASP A 100 9.83 -27.34 0.44
C ASP A 100 9.83 -26.10 -0.47
N LEU A 101 9.46 -24.96 0.11
CA LEU A 101 9.47 -23.65 -0.54
C LEU A 101 10.62 -22.76 -0.03
N THR A 102 11.57 -23.33 0.73
CA THR A 102 12.69 -22.57 1.32
C THR A 102 13.61 -21.98 0.26
N ASN A 103 13.77 -22.66 -0.88
CA ASN A 103 14.63 -22.21 -1.98
C ASN A 103 13.87 -22.16 -3.30
N CYS A 104 13.18 -21.05 -3.53
CA CYS A 104 12.41 -20.79 -4.74
C CYS A 104 13.04 -19.69 -5.58
N PRO A 105 13.91 -20.03 -6.56
CA PRO A 105 14.54 -19.05 -7.42
C PRO A 105 13.50 -18.41 -8.35
N LEU A 106 13.75 -17.15 -8.71
CA LEU A 106 12.94 -16.45 -9.70
C LEU A 106 13.01 -17.19 -11.03
N ASN A 107 11.92 -17.14 -11.80
CA ASN A 107 11.92 -17.64 -13.16
C ASN A 107 12.61 -16.62 -14.08
N GLU A 108 13.84 -16.93 -14.49
CA GLU A 108 14.66 -16.06 -15.35
C GLU A 108 14.40 -16.28 -16.85
N GLN A 109 13.63 -17.31 -17.24
CA GLN A 109 13.48 -17.72 -18.65
C GLN A 109 12.42 -16.96 -19.44
N THR A 110 11.58 -16.14 -18.80
CA THR A 110 10.57 -15.35 -19.50
C THR A 110 11.13 -13.96 -19.79
N ASP A 111 11.47 -13.69 -21.05
CA ASP A 111 11.99 -12.42 -21.59
C ASP A 111 11.07 -11.19 -21.35
N LYS A 112 9.89 -11.41 -20.77
CA LYS A 112 9.16 -10.42 -19.97
C LYS A 112 9.00 -11.01 -18.57
N GLN A 113 9.72 -10.43 -17.62
CA GLN A 113 9.59 -10.70 -16.21
C GLN A 113 8.10 -10.73 -15.84
N GLU A 114 7.55 -11.88 -15.42
CA GLU A 114 6.24 -11.99 -14.74
C GLU A 114 6.37 -11.29 -13.37
N ARG A 115 6.63 -9.98 -13.44
CA ARG A 115 6.70 -9.06 -12.33
C ARG A 115 5.39 -8.30 -12.29
N GLU A 116 4.89 -8.16 -11.08
CA GLU A 116 3.64 -7.49 -10.81
C GLU A 116 3.90 -6.47 -9.71
N SER A 117 3.40 -5.25 -9.90
CA SER A 117 3.43 -4.25 -8.84
C SER A 117 2.22 -4.48 -7.95
N CYS A 118 2.45 -4.70 -6.67
CA CYS A 118 1.40 -4.99 -5.70
C CYS A 118 1.43 -4.01 -4.53
N SER A 119 0.25 -3.64 -4.07
CA SER A 119 0.04 -2.95 -2.81
C SER A 119 -0.65 -3.89 -1.82
N PHE A 120 -0.13 -3.98 -0.60
CA PHE A 120 -0.68 -4.82 0.49
C PHE A 120 -1.08 -3.96 1.69
N GLU A 121 -2.28 -4.20 2.24
CA GLU A 121 -2.68 -3.72 3.58
C GLU A 121 -2.67 -4.89 4.56
N VAL A 122 -1.82 -4.81 5.58
CA VAL A 122 -1.54 -5.91 6.50
C VAL A 122 -1.74 -5.48 7.94
N LEU A 123 -2.63 -6.14 8.66
CA LEU A 123 -2.90 -5.87 10.07
C LEU A 123 -2.13 -6.84 10.97
N LEU A 124 -1.43 -6.27 11.95
CA LEU A 124 -0.86 -6.97 13.10
C LEU A 124 -1.79 -6.68 14.29
N PRO A 125 -2.72 -7.60 14.61
CA PRO A 125 -3.59 -7.46 15.77
C PRO A 125 -2.79 -7.56 17.06
N SER A 126 -3.05 -6.67 18.02
CA SER A 126 -2.41 -6.73 19.35
C SER A 126 -2.89 -7.89 20.22
N TRP A 127 -3.93 -8.60 19.80
CA TRP A 127 -4.61 -9.67 20.54
C TRP A 127 -4.35 -11.06 19.96
N ALA A 128 -3.54 -11.17 18.89
CA ALA A 128 -3.23 -12.44 18.25
C ALA A 128 -1.83 -12.45 17.64
N ASP A 129 -1.21 -13.63 17.64
CA ASP A 129 0.16 -13.85 17.15
C ASP A 129 0.19 -14.24 15.65
N TYR A 130 -0.76 -13.72 14.86
CA TYR A 130 -0.79 -13.93 13.41
C TYR A 130 -1.15 -12.64 12.68
N ILE A 131 -0.61 -12.48 11.48
CA ILE A 131 -0.89 -11.33 10.62
C ILE A 131 -2.14 -11.58 9.77
N ILE A 132 -2.81 -10.51 9.37
CA ILE A 132 -3.99 -10.56 8.51
C ILE A 132 -3.72 -9.74 7.25
N LEU A 133 -3.72 -10.37 6.08
CA LEU A 133 -3.77 -9.67 4.80
C LEU A 133 -5.20 -9.15 4.59
N MET A 134 -5.42 -7.88 4.92
CA MET A 134 -6.73 -7.23 4.83
C MET A 134 -7.13 -7.03 3.38
N ASP A 135 -6.22 -6.46 2.59
CA ASP A 135 -6.45 -6.18 1.19
C ASP A 135 -5.16 -6.26 0.38
N PHE A 136 -5.32 -6.50 -0.91
CA PHE A 136 -4.24 -6.39 -1.88
C PHE A 136 -4.76 -6.00 -3.26
N ASN A 137 -4.02 -5.13 -3.94
CA ASN A 137 -4.23 -4.82 -5.34
C ASN A 137 -2.93 -5.01 -6.10
N CYS A 138 -3.01 -5.57 -7.30
CA CYS A 138 -1.84 -5.79 -8.12
C CYS A 138 -2.12 -5.45 -9.58
N ASP A 139 -1.14 -4.81 -10.23
CA ASP A 139 -1.19 -4.40 -11.63
C ASP A 139 0.04 -4.97 -12.37
N GLY A 140 -0.19 -5.48 -13.59
CA GLY A 140 0.87 -5.98 -14.47
C GLY A 140 1.77 -4.84 -14.97
N TYR A 141 3.08 -5.08 -15.00
CA TYR A 141 4.11 -4.11 -15.39
C TYR A 141 4.28 -3.96 -16.91
#